data_AF-A0A958X5F4-F1
#
_entry.id   AF-A0A958X5F4-F1
#
_cell.length_a   1.000
_cell.length_b   1.000
_cell.length_c   1.000
_cell.angle_alpha   90.00
_cell.angle_beta   90.00
_cell.angle_gamma   90.00
#
_symmetry.space_group_name_H-M   'P 1'
#
loop_
_entity.id
_entity.type
_entity.pdbx_description
1 polymer ?
#
loop_
_entity_poly.entity_id
_entity_poly.type
_entity_poly.pdbx_seq_one_letter_code
_entity_poly.pdbx_strand_id
1 'polypeptide(L)'
;MSLRLRIAFAVLWLFCSSALSAQIGFSMPLVDEAAPGSNKLIPVSVTNFDSVVSMQFVIRWNPEVLKYLTIDRFGVLPSFTISNFNAQHALDSGYVKMMWEAPNSFPGVSVIDTTIFRLRFNVVGADTSSSHIYFTEIVNSFPAIEFEVVQVAGPDSSLVAHGLEDCSLQNGFVAVGYTVATNEPDGGNIKGLSISPNPFSESTHIEYNLEQKADVKALVSDATGRVLFQKTILDNPAGNHQLTLDKTLFPAKGAYFFTIQTGSQNLTRSMICN
;
A
#
# COMPACT_ATOMS: atom_id res chain seq x y z
N MET A 1 -50.82 22.85 -15.13
CA MET A 1 -49.35 22.90 -15.39
C MET A 1 -49.09 22.12 -16.67
N SER A 2 -48.68 22.78 -17.76
CA SER A 2 -48.65 22.20 -19.10
C SER A 2 -47.54 21.15 -19.27
N LEU A 3 -47.78 20.12 -20.09
CA LEU A 3 -46.84 19.01 -20.36
C LEU A 3 -45.45 19.51 -20.83
N ARG A 4 -45.39 20.71 -21.42
CA ARG A 4 -44.14 21.38 -21.84
C ARG A 4 -43.25 21.81 -20.65
N LEU A 5 -43.81 22.05 -19.48
CA LEU A 5 -43.07 22.43 -18.27
C LEU A 5 -42.42 21.23 -17.56
N ARG A 6 -42.94 20.01 -17.78
CA ARG A 6 -42.38 18.77 -17.22
C ARG A 6 -41.17 18.25 -17.99
N ILE A 7 -41.11 18.51 -19.30
CA ILE A 7 -39.96 18.13 -20.15
C ILE A 7 -38.77 19.07 -19.90
N ALA A 8 -39.03 20.35 -19.63
CA ALA A 8 -37.96 21.31 -19.31
C ALA A 8 -37.20 20.96 -18.01
N PHE A 9 -37.89 20.42 -16.99
CA PHE A 9 -37.24 19.97 -15.75
C PHE A 9 -36.50 18.64 -15.88
N ALA A 10 -36.93 17.74 -16.77
CA ALA A 10 -36.25 16.47 -17.01
C ALA A 10 -34.96 16.63 -17.83
N VAL A 11 -34.89 17.63 -18.72
CA VAL A 11 -33.68 17.92 -19.50
C VAL A 11 -32.66 18.75 -18.70
N LEU A 12 -33.11 19.60 -17.77
CA LEU A 12 -32.21 20.36 -16.89
C LEU A 12 -31.53 19.49 -15.80
N TRP A 13 -32.13 18.35 -15.45
CA TRP A 13 -31.55 17.40 -14.49
C TRP A 13 -30.54 16.42 -15.13
N LEU A 14 -30.52 16.36 -16.46
CA LEU A 14 -29.57 15.55 -17.24
C LEU A 14 -28.26 16.29 -17.57
N PHE A 15 -28.12 17.55 -17.18
CA PHE A 15 -26.90 18.35 -17.39
C PHE A 15 -26.09 18.64 -16.13
N CYS A 16 -26.48 18.09 -14.98
CA CYS A 16 -25.60 18.00 -13.82
C CYS A 16 -24.83 16.67 -13.84
N SER A 17 -24.20 16.37 -14.97
CA SER A 17 -23.08 15.45 -15.00
C SER A 17 -21.92 16.16 -14.30
N SER A 18 -21.87 16.09 -12.97
CA SER A 18 -20.61 16.29 -12.27
C SER A 18 -19.65 15.30 -12.90
N ALA A 19 -18.67 15.79 -13.67
CA ALA A 19 -17.58 14.96 -14.12
C ALA A 19 -16.98 14.34 -12.86
N LEU A 20 -17.18 13.03 -12.66
CA LEU A 20 -16.36 12.27 -11.72
C LEU A 20 -14.95 12.32 -12.34
N SER A 21 -14.12 13.26 -11.88
CA SER A 21 -12.70 13.17 -12.16
C SER A 21 -12.17 12.01 -11.34
N ALA A 22 -11.43 11.11 -11.98
CA ALA A 22 -10.77 10.02 -11.27
C ALA A 22 -9.65 10.62 -10.41
N GLN A 23 -9.61 10.24 -9.14
CA GLN A 23 -8.65 10.74 -8.16
C GLN A 23 -7.22 10.40 -8.60
N ILE A 24 -6.29 11.35 -8.48
CA ILE A 24 -4.87 11.06 -8.71
C ILE A 24 -4.41 9.97 -7.74
N GLY A 25 -3.67 9.00 -8.26
CA GLY A 25 -3.28 7.82 -7.50
C GLY A 25 -1.78 7.60 -7.50
N PHE A 26 -1.30 6.99 -6.42
CA PHE A 26 0.08 6.55 -6.25
C PHE A 26 0.08 5.10 -5.76
N SER A 27 0.94 4.27 -6.34
CA SER A 27 1.00 2.85 -5.98
C SER A 27 2.42 2.32 -5.86
N MET A 28 2.58 1.40 -4.91
CA MET A 28 3.75 0.54 -4.75
C MET A 28 3.29 -0.92 -4.67
N PRO A 29 4.12 -1.89 -5.09
CA PRO A 29 3.72 -3.29 -5.11
C PRO A 29 3.75 -3.93 -3.72
N LEU A 30 3.03 -5.04 -3.62
CA LEU A 30 3.26 -6.05 -2.61
C LEU A 30 4.37 -6.97 -3.12
N VAL A 31 5.40 -7.18 -2.30
CA VAL A 31 6.50 -8.11 -2.56
C VAL A 31 6.46 -9.17 -1.47
N ASP A 32 6.12 -10.37 -1.88
CA ASP A 32 6.22 -11.57 -1.08
C ASP A 32 7.58 -12.26 -1.28
N GLU A 33 7.84 -13.24 -0.42
CA GLU A 33 9.02 -14.12 -0.48
C GLU A 33 10.35 -13.39 -0.68
N ALA A 34 10.52 -12.25 -0.02
CA ALA A 34 11.77 -11.52 -0.11
C ALA A 34 12.87 -12.31 0.58
N ALA A 35 13.79 -12.90 -0.19
CA ALA A 35 14.92 -13.63 0.38
C ALA A 35 15.82 -12.67 1.19
N PRO A 36 16.23 -13.03 2.42
CA PRO A 36 17.24 -12.29 3.15
C PRO A 36 18.51 -12.04 2.30
N GLY A 37 19.07 -10.85 2.40
CA GLY A 37 20.22 -10.39 1.61
C GLY A 37 19.91 -10.04 0.16
N SER A 38 18.70 -10.31 -0.35
CA SER A 38 18.33 -9.97 -1.73
C SER A 38 18.05 -8.48 -1.91
N ASN A 39 18.18 -8.00 -3.15
CA ASN A 39 17.80 -6.65 -3.52
C ASN A 39 16.36 -6.63 -4.04
N LYS A 40 15.53 -5.75 -3.50
CA LYS A 40 14.14 -5.55 -3.93
C LYS A 40 13.94 -4.20 -4.60
N LEU A 41 13.10 -4.24 -5.63
CA LEU A 41 12.79 -3.16 -6.54
C LEU A 41 11.35 -2.74 -6.31
N ILE A 42 11.15 -1.53 -5.79
CA ILE A 42 9.82 -1.02 -5.42
C ILE A 42 9.50 0.14 -6.36
N PRO A 43 8.89 -0.13 -7.54
CA PRO A 43 8.42 0.92 -8.43
C PRO A 43 7.34 1.76 -7.75
N VAL A 44 7.46 3.08 -7.86
CA VAL A 44 6.41 4.03 -7.47
C VAL A 44 5.71 4.48 -8.74
N SER A 45 4.44 4.09 -8.87
CA SER A 45 3.62 4.36 -10.05
C SER A 45 2.52 5.36 -9.75
N VAL A 46 2.06 6.04 -10.79
CA VAL A 46 0.98 7.01 -10.73
C VAL A 46 -0.17 6.58 -11.61
N THR A 47 -1.38 6.97 -11.23
CA THR A 47 -2.59 6.86 -12.05
C THR A 47 -3.33 8.18 -12.07
N ASN A 48 -4.03 8.48 -13.16
CA ASN A 48 -4.72 9.77 -13.36
C ASN A 48 -3.80 10.98 -13.09
N PHE A 49 -2.53 10.87 -13.47
CA PHE A 49 -1.56 11.95 -13.33
C PHE A 49 -1.78 12.97 -14.45
N ASP A 50 -2.69 13.91 -14.20
CA ASP A 50 -3.12 14.90 -15.18
C ASP A 50 -2.88 16.31 -14.67
N SER A 51 -2.22 17.14 -15.51
CA SER A 51 -2.01 18.56 -15.25
C SER A 51 -1.36 18.86 -13.89
N VAL A 52 -0.45 17.99 -13.44
CA VAL A 52 0.23 18.11 -12.15
C VAL A 52 1.35 19.14 -12.22
N VAL A 53 1.38 20.06 -11.27
CA VAL A 53 2.30 21.19 -11.18
C VAL A 53 3.43 20.91 -10.20
N SER A 54 3.11 20.34 -9.06
CA SER A 54 4.09 19.96 -8.03
C SER A 54 3.59 18.77 -7.25
N MET A 55 4.52 18.06 -6.62
CA MET A 55 4.21 17.05 -5.63
C MET A 55 5.31 17.01 -4.56
N GLN A 56 4.89 16.82 -3.32
CA GLN A 56 5.77 16.51 -2.21
C GLN A 56 5.14 15.46 -1.30
N PHE A 57 5.96 14.54 -0.80
CA PHE A 57 5.53 13.57 0.19
C PHE A 57 6.73 12.86 0.82
N VAL A 58 6.43 12.04 1.82
CA VAL A 58 7.39 11.16 2.48
C VAL A 58 7.01 9.72 2.19
N ILE A 59 8.00 8.88 1.88
CA ILE A 59 7.83 7.42 1.89
C ILE A 59 8.59 6.85 3.07
N ARG A 60 7.93 6.02 3.88
CA ARG A 60 8.50 5.38 5.07
C ARG A 60 8.58 3.88 4.94
N TRP A 61 9.59 3.29 5.60
CA TRP A 61 9.76 1.84 5.73
C TRP A 61 10.40 1.49 7.08
N ASN A 62 10.46 0.19 7.41
CA ASN A 62 11.21 -0.29 8.58
C ASN A 62 12.69 -0.52 8.21
N PRO A 63 13.64 0.30 8.71
CA PRO A 63 15.06 0.18 8.37
C PRO A 63 15.75 -1.06 8.97
N GLU A 64 15.10 -1.76 9.91
CA GLU A 64 15.55 -3.06 10.43
C GLU A 64 15.22 -4.21 9.47
N VAL A 65 14.33 -3.99 8.49
CA VAL A 65 13.93 -4.99 7.50
C VAL A 65 14.44 -4.66 6.11
N LEU A 66 14.39 -3.38 5.72
CA LEU A 66 14.84 -2.89 4.42
C LEU A 66 15.90 -1.80 4.58
N LYS A 67 17.10 -2.03 4.04
CA LYS A 67 18.14 -1.01 3.92
C LYS A 67 18.06 -0.32 2.58
N TYR A 68 17.89 0.99 2.59
CA TYR A 68 17.85 1.81 1.38
C TYR A 68 19.19 1.71 0.63
N LEU A 69 19.12 1.51 -0.67
CA LEU A 69 20.30 1.51 -1.55
C LEU A 69 20.36 2.79 -2.39
N THR A 70 19.33 3.01 -3.21
CA THR A 70 19.26 4.16 -4.12
C THR A 70 17.85 4.32 -4.70
N ILE A 71 17.64 5.37 -5.47
CA ILE A 71 16.47 5.59 -6.32
C ILE A 71 16.93 5.65 -7.76
N ASP A 72 16.23 4.93 -8.64
CA ASP A 72 16.50 4.91 -10.06
C ASP A 72 15.21 4.99 -10.90
N ARG A 73 15.35 4.78 -12.21
CA ARG A 73 14.25 4.77 -13.18
C ARG A 73 13.51 6.11 -13.31
N PHE A 74 14.29 7.19 -13.37
CA PHE A 74 13.83 8.53 -13.74
C PHE A 74 13.57 8.66 -15.25
N GLY A 75 13.10 9.83 -15.68
CA GLY A 75 12.96 10.21 -17.10
C GLY A 75 11.53 10.27 -17.62
N VAL A 76 10.54 9.90 -16.80
CA VAL A 76 9.12 10.08 -17.11
C VAL A 76 8.67 11.52 -16.84
N LEU A 77 9.08 12.08 -15.70
CA LEU A 77 8.77 13.46 -15.34
C LEU A 77 9.93 14.39 -15.71
N PRO A 78 9.64 15.61 -16.22
CA PRO A 78 10.67 16.57 -16.61
C PRO A 78 11.46 17.05 -15.40
N SER A 79 12.78 17.20 -15.57
CA SER A 79 13.71 17.64 -14.52
C SER A 79 13.67 16.80 -13.22
N PHE A 80 13.05 15.63 -13.25
CA PHE A 80 12.93 14.76 -12.09
C PHE A 80 14.15 13.84 -12.00
N THR A 81 14.96 14.04 -10.97
CA THR A 81 16.20 13.31 -10.75
C THR A 81 16.38 12.96 -9.27
N ILE A 82 17.49 12.31 -8.93
CA ILE A 82 17.84 12.01 -7.53
C ILE A 82 17.93 13.28 -6.65
N SER A 83 18.15 14.46 -7.23
CA SER A 83 18.20 15.73 -6.47
C SER A 83 16.84 16.14 -5.89
N ASN A 84 15.74 15.58 -6.39
CA ASN A 84 14.39 15.78 -5.84
C ASN A 84 14.16 15.02 -4.53
N PHE A 85 15.16 14.28 -4.05
CA PHE A 85 15.06 13.47 -2.86
C PHE A 85 16.15 13.86 -1.85
N ASN A 86 15.86 13.68 -0.56
CA ASN A 86 16.87 13.76 0.49
C ASN A 86 17.75 12.48 0.56
N ALA A 87 18.14 11.92 -0.60
CA ALA A 87 18.68 10.57 -0.73
C ALA A 87 19.87 10.25 0.19
N GLN A 88 20.74 11.22 0.49
CA GLN A 88 21.87 11.02 1.43
C GLN A 88 21.40 10.76 2.87
N HIS A 89 20.29 11.37 3.29
CA HIS A 89 19.71 11.18 4.62
C HIS A 89 18.79 9.94 4.70
N ALA A 90 18.48 9.31 3.58
CA ALA A 90 17.58 8.16 3.52
C ALA A 90 18.22 6.84 3.99
N LEU A 91 19.56 6.74 3.96
CA LEU A 91 20.29 5.49 4.19
C LEU A 91 19.96 4.79 5.52
N ASP A 92 19.77 5.56 6.61
CA ASP A 92 19.52 5.02 7.95
C ASP A 92 18.26 5.57 8.64
N SER A 93 17.50 6.45 7.99
CA SER A 93 16.40 7.16 8.65
C SER A 93 15.04 6.45 8.58
N GLY A 94 14.92 5.39 7.75
CA GLY A 94 13.64 4.72 7.52
C GLY A 94 12.64 5.56 6.74
N TYR A 95 13.09 6.65 6.12
CA TYR A 95 12.24 7.48 5.27
C TYR A 95 13.02 8.17 4.15
N VAL A 96 12.30 8.50 3.07
CA VAL A 96 12.77 9.43 2.05
C VAL A 96 11.72 10.52 1.84
N LYS A 97 12.20 11.76 1.74
CA LYS A 97 11.43 12.95 1.41
C LYS A 97 11.62 13.21 -0.07
N MET A 98 10.52 13.44 -0.78
CA MET A 98 10.51 13.77 -2.19
C MET A 98 9.83 15.14 -2.37
N MET A 99 10.43 15.99 -3.20
CA MET A 99 9.81 17.23 -3.66
C MET A 99 10.14 17.43 -5.14
N TRP A 100 9.11 17.63 -5.95
CA TRP A 100 9.24 17.92 -7.36
C TRP A 100 8.30 19.05 -7.77
N GLU A 101 8.79 19.89 -8.67
CA GLU A 101 8.05 20.98 -9.30
C GLU A 101 8.28 20.88 -10.81
N ALA A 102 7.19 20.97 -11.57
CA ALA A 102 7.24 20.96 -13.02
C ALA A 102 7.93 22.24 -13.54
N PRO A 103 8.89 22.12 -14.49
CA PRO A 103 9.39 23.28 -15.19
C PRO A 103 8.28 23.88 -16.05
N ASN A 104 8.04 25.18 -15.92
CA ASN A 104 6.91 25.87 -16.56
C ASN A 104 5.58 25.24 -16.15
N SER A 105 5.22 25.43 -14.89
CA SER A 105 4.08 24.86 -14.15
C SER A 105 2.69 24.97 -14.79
N PHE A 106 2.53 25.68 -15.91
CA PHE A 106 1.26 25.81 -16.62
C PHE A 106 1.38 25.26 -18.05
N PRO A 107 0.52 24.33 -18.50
CA PRO A 107 -0.70 23.82 -17.85
C PRO A 107 -0.48 22.66 -16.85
N GLY A 108 0.75 22.44 -16.40
CA GLY A 108 1.12 21.26 -15.62
C GLY A 108 1.57 20.10 -16.52
N VAL A 109 1.89 18.97 -15.90
CA VAL A 109 2.41 17.77 -16.57
C VAL A 109 1.39 16.65 -16.45
N SER A 110 1.03 16.06 -17.60
CA SER A 110 0.21 14.86 -17.66
C SER A 110 1.03 13.67 -18.17
N VAL A 111 0.89 12.51 -17.52
CA VAL A 111 1.47 11.25 -18.00
C VAL A 111 0.43 10.14 -17.92
N ILE A 112 0.55 9.16 -18.82
CA ILE A 112 -0.24 7.92 -18.71
C ILE A 112 0.14 7.15 -17.44
N ASP A 113 -0.75 6.27 -16.99
CA ASP A 113 -0.49 5.37 -15.86
C ASP A 113 0.86 4.64 -16.04
N THR A 114 1.81 4.94 -15.17
CA THR A 114 3.20 4.52 -15.34
C THR A 114 4.00 4.61 -14.05
N THR A 115 5.19 4.01 -14.03
CA THR A 115 6.16 4.19 -12.96
C THR A 115 6.97 5.48 -13.16
N ILE A 116 6.99 6.35 -12.16
CA ILE A 116 7.70 7.64 -12.21
C ILE A 116 9.11 7.58 -11.60
N PHE A 117 9.35 6.65 -10.66
CA PHE A 117 10.66 6.29 -10.13
C PHE A 117 10.62 4.94 -9.43
N ARG A 118 11.76 4.47 -8.94
CA ARG A 118 11.85 3.18 -8.24
C ARG A 118 12.82 3.25 -7.08
N LEU A 119 12.34 2.85 -5.91
CA LEU A 119 13.16 2.64 -4.72
C LEU A 119 13.87 1.27 -4.81
N ARG A 120 15.13 1.23 -4.41
CA ARG A 120 15.90 -0.03 -4.29
C ARG A 120 16.28 -0.26 -2.84
N PHE A 121 15.97 -1.45 -2.35
CA PHE A 121 16.30 -1.87 -0.99
C PHE A 121 17.14 -3.13 -1.01
N ASN A 122 18.00 -3.29 -0.02
CA ASN A 122 18.53 -4.58 0.40
C ASN A 122 17.67 -5.11 1.55
N VAL A 123 17.29 -6.38 1.49
CA VAL A 123 16.52 -7.04 2.54
C VAL A 123 17.48 -7.50 3.63
N VAL A 124 17.42 -6.83 4.79
CA VAL A 124 18.29 -7.15 5.94
C VAL A 124 17.52 -7.79 7.09
N GLY A 125 16.19 -7.75 7.04
CA GLY A 125 15.34 -8.40 8.03
C GLY A 125 15.51 -9.91 8.01
N ALA A 126 15.27 -10.54 9.16
CA ALA A 126 15.23 -11.99 9.28
C ALA A 126 14.02 -12.56 8.52
N ASP A 127 14.03 -13.87 8.25
CA ASP A 127 12.84 -14.55 7.77
C ASP A 127 11.66 -14.25 8.69
N THR A 128 10.47 -14.12 8.10
CA THR A 128 9.21 -13.82 8.79
C THR A 128 9.12 -12.39 9.34
N SER A 129 10.09 -11.52 9.03
CA SER A 129 9.97 -10.07 9.21
C SER A 129 9.28 -9.42 8.02
N SER A 130 8.79 -8.20 8.20
CA SER A 130 8.15 -7.45 7.12
C SER A 130 8.33 -5.95 7.27
N SER A 131 8.18 -5.25 6.16
CA SER A 131 8.18 -3.79 6.11
C SER A 131 6.99 -3.29 5.30
N HIS A 132 6.16 -2.48 5.94
CA HIS A 132 5.31 -1.54 5.21
C HIS A 132 6.20 -0.57 4.45
N ILE A 133 5.80 -0.20 3.23
CA ILE A 133 6.38 0.93 2.51
C ILE A 133 5.24 1.86 2.16
N TYR A 134 5.13 3.01 2.80
CA TYR A 134 3.91 3.82 2.71
C TYR A 134 4.16 5.29 2.48
N PHE A 135 3.24 5.91 1.75
CA PHE A 135 3.16 7.35 1.58
C PHE A 135 2.62 7.99 2.85
N THR A 136 3.23 9.09 3.27
CA THR A 136 2.90 9.81 4.49
C THR A 136 3.45 11.23 4.43
N GLU A 137 3.23 11.96 5.51
CA GLU A 137 3.80 13.25 5.83
C GLU A 137 4.60 13.22 7.13
N ILE A 138 5.36 14.28 7.40
CA ILE A 138 6.02 14.54 8.68
C ILE A 138 5.62 15.95 9.14
N VAL A 139 4.51 16.06 9.85
CA VAL A 139 3.98 17.34 10.37
C VAL A 139 4.54 17.72 11.75
N ASN A 140 5.14 16.75 12.46
CA ASN A 140 5.71 16.93 13.79
C ASN A 140 7.21 17.28 13.78
N SER A 141 7.73 17.82 12.68
CA SER A 141 9.10 18.33 12.57
C SER A 141 9.12 19.78 12.11
N PHE A 142 10.24 20.47 12.30
CA PHE A 142 10.46 21.78 11.69
C PHE A 142 11.63 21.71 10.69
N PRO A 143 11.40 22.01 9.39
CA PRO A 143 10.10 22.29 8.78
C PRO A 143 9.19 21.05 8.74
N ALA A 144 7.87 21.29 8.75
CA ALA A 144 6.87 20.26 8.46
C ALA A 144 6.93 19.92 6.97
N ILE A 145 6.62 18.67 6.65
CA ILE A 145 6.54 18.19 5.26
C ILE A 145 5.21 17.50 5.13
N GLU A 146 4.23 18.25 4.63
CA GLU A 146 2.89 17.77 4.33
C GLU A 146 2.92 16.95 3.04
N PHE A 147 1.98 16.02 2.90
CA PHE A 147 1.71 15.43 1.60
C PHE A 147 0.92 16.45 0.78
N GLU A 148 1.41 16.79 -0.40
CA GLU A 148 0.72 17.71 -1.29
C GLU A 148 0.95 17.32 -2.74
N VAL A 149 -0.13 17.31 -3.52
CA VAL A 149 -0.07 17.28 -4.99
C VAL A 149 -0.89 18.44 -5.52
N VAL A 150 -0.28 19.31 -6.33
CA VAL A 150 -0.96 20.46 -6.91
C VAL A 150 -1.26 20.19 -8.38
N GLN A 151 -2.52 20.32 -8.78
CA GLN A 151 -2.99 20.15 -10.15
C GLN A 151 -3.60 21.45 -10.69
N VAL A 152 -3.48 21.69 -11.99
CA VAL A 152 -4.37 22.62 -12.69
C VAL A 152 -5.69 21.91 -12.91
N ALA A 153 -6.78 22.45 -12.38
CA ALA A 153 -8.10 21.85 -12.47
C ALA A 153 -9.19 22.91 -12.72
N GLY A 154 -10.33 22.44 -13.21
CA GLY A 154 -11.50 23.28 -13.43
C GLY A 154 -11.46 24.12 -14.72
N PRO A 155 -12.60 24.71 -15.11
CA PRO A 155 -12.74 25.48 -16.35
C PRO A 155 -11.96 26.81 -16.34
N ASP A 156 -11.55 27.28 -15.17
CA ASP A 156 -10.75 28.48 -14.95
C ASP A 156 -9.24 28.20 -14.86
N SER A 157 -8.83 26.93 -14.96
CA SER A 157 -7.43 26.50 -14.84
C SER A 157 -6.79 26.92 -13.50
N SER A 158 -7.58 26.84 -12.42
CA SER A 158 -7.11 27.12 -11.07
C SER A 158 -6.20 26.03 -10.52
N LEU A 159 -5.31 26.40 -9.60
CA LEU A 159 -4.49 25.43 -8.87
C LEU A 159 -5.29 24.82 -7.72
N VAL A 160 -5.33 23.50 -7.67
CA VAL A 160 -5.99 22.72 -6.61
C VAL A 160 -4.94 21.84 -5.95
N ALA A 161 -4.84 21.94 -4.63
CA ALA A 161 -3.97 21.10 -3.81
C ALA A 161 -4.74 19.89 -3.26
N HIS A 162 -4.11 18.73 -3.28
CA HIS A 162 -4.64 17.46 -2.80
C HIS A 162 -3.76 16.93 -1.66
N GLY A 163 -4.36 16.69 -0.49
CA GLY A 163 -3.70 16.06 0.65
C GLY A 163 -3.73 14.52 0.59
N LEU A 164 -3.26 13.86 1.66
CA LEU A 164 -3.24 12.39 1.75
C LEU A 164 -4.61 11.74 1.47
N GLU A 165 -5.67 12.33 2.02
CA GLU A 165 -7.05 11.81 1.91
C GLU A 165 -7.67 12.10 0.54
N ASP A 166 -7.12 13.07 -0.19
CA ASP A 166 -7.56 13.49 -1.52
C ASP A 166 -6.86 12.70 -2.64
N CYS A 167 -6.00 11.73 -2.31
CA CYS A 167 -5.32 10.87 -3.26
C CYS A 167 -5.65 9.38 -3.08
N SER A 168 -5.64 8.61 -4.18
CA SER A 168 -5.76 7.15 -4.12
C SER A 168 -4.40 6.52 -3.84
N LEU A 169 -4.15 6.14 -2.59
CA LEU A 169 -2.84 5.65 -2.16
C LEU A 169 -2.84 4.13 -1.97
N GLN A 170 -2.13 3.42 -2.82
CA GLN A 170 -1.79 2.01 -2.64
C GLN A 170 -0.36 1.88 -2.09
N ASN A 171 -0.25 1.66 -0.79
CA ASN A 171 1.04 1.43 -0.14
C ASN A 171 1.66 0.09 -0.56
N GLY A 172 2.98 0.03 -0.51
CA GLY A 172 3.76 -1.16 -0.79
C GLY A 172 4.04 -1.97 0.47
N PHE A 173 4.47 -3.20 0.28
CA PHE A 173 4.83 -4.09 1.38
C PHE A 173 5.93 -5.03 0.95
N VAL A 174 6.84 -5.35 1.86
CA VAL A 174 7.85 -6.39 1.65
C VAL A 174 7.80 -7.39 2.78
N ALA A 175 7.56 -8.65 2.43
CA ALA A 175 7.46 -9.77 3.33
C ALA A 175 8.72 -10.65 3.16
N VAL A 176 9.50 -10.85 4.22
CA VAL A 176 10.77 -11.61 4.16
C VAL A 176 10.52 -13.08 4.45
N GLY A 177 10.98 -13.97 3.56
CA GLY A 177 10.96 -15.42 3.80
C GLY A 177 9.57 -16.06 3.94
N TYR A 178 8.47 -15.36 3.66
CA TYR A 178 7.15 -15.98 3.65
C TYR A 178 6.97 -16.74 2.35
N THR A 179 6.78 -18.06 2.39
CA THR A 179 6.37 -18.82 1.21
C THR A 179 4.88 -18.57 0.93
N VAL A 180 4.56 -17.80 -0.10
CA VAL A 180 3.32 -17.88 -0.89
C VAL A 180 3.63 -18.67 -2.16
N ALA A 181 4.10 -19.90 -1.99
CA ALA A 181 4.07 -20.87 -3.06
C ALA A 181 2.73 -21.61 -3.00
N THR A 182 2.22 -21.96 -4.18
CA THR A 182 1.17 -22.96 -4.37
C THR A 182 1.53 -24.34 -3.81
N ASN A 183 2.78 -24.53 -3.37
CA ASN A 183 3.23 -25.62 -2.51
C ASN A 183 3.95 -25.04 -1.29
N GLU A 184 3.34 -25.16 -0.11
CA GLU A 184 4.04 -24.94 1.16
C GLU A 184 5.23 -25.89 1.27
N PRO A 185 6.33 -25.51 1.96
CA PRO A 185 7.48 -26.39 2.13
C PRO A 185 7.03 -27.77 2.64
N ASP A 186 7.51 -28.83 1.99
CA ASP A 186 7.08 -30.23 2.14
C ASP A 186 7.29 -30.83 3.55
N GLY A 187 7.73 -30.05 4.54
CA GLY A 187 7.95 -30.51 5.92
C GLY A 187 7.44 -29.59 7.04
N GLY A 188 6.61 -28.59 6.73
CA GLY A 188 6.00 -27.73 7.76
C GLY A 188 4.72 -28.31 8.36
N ASN A 189 4.52 -28.16 9.67
CA ASN A 189 3.35 -28.69 10.40
C ASN A 189 2.01 -28.03 10.02
N ILE A 190 2.03 -26.80 9.52
CA ILE A 190 0.86 -26.09 8.98
C ILE A 190 0.81 -26.29 7.47
N LYS A 191 -0.34 -26.76 6.99
CA LYS A 191 -0.66 -26.94 5.58
C LYS A 191 -1.94 -26.24 5.15
N GLY A 192 -2.10 -26.00 3.85
CA GLY A 192 -3.33 -25.53 3.21
C GLY A 192 -3.83 -24.18 3.72
N LEU A 193 -2.94 -23.26 4.11
CA LEU A 193 -3.36 -21.96 4.63
C LEU A 193 -4.11 -21.15 3.55
N SER A 194 -5.42 -20.99 3.74
CA SER A 194 -6.32 -20.28 2.84
C SER A 194 -7.07 -19.16 3.56
N ILE A 195 -7.42 -18.12 2.81
CA ILE A 195 -8.20 -16.98 3.31
C ILE A 195 -9.32 -16.71 2.32
N SER A 196 -10.57 -16.93 2.73
CA SER A 196 -11.72 -16.70 1.87
C SER A 196 -12.96 -16.22 2.66
N PRO A 197 -13.73 -15.25 2.11
CA PRO A 197 -13.46 -14.49 0.89
C PRO A 197 -12.27 -13.51 1.03
N ASN A 198 -11.55 -13.26 -0.06
CA ASN A 198 -10.52 -12.24 -0.13
C ASN A 198 -10.50 -11.63 -1.55
N PRO A 199 -10.90 -10.36 -1.76
CA PRO A 199 -11.29 -9.36 -0.75
C PRO A 199 -12.57 -9.71 0.02
N PHE A 200 -12.74 -9.15 1.23
CA PHE A 200 -13.93 -9.31 2.07
C PHE A 200 -14.54 -7.99 2.52
N SER A 201 -15.86 -7.97 2.76
CA SER A 201 -16.59 -6.79 3.22
C SER A 201 -17.13 -6.89 4.64
N GLU A 202 -17.49 -8.09 5.12
CA GLU A 202 -18.11 -8.30 6.43
C GLU A 202 -17.28 -9.23 7.33
N SER A 203 -16.73 -10.31 6.77
CA SER A 203 -15.83 -11.22 7.46
C SER A 203 -15.03 -12.04 6.46
N THR A 204 -13.93 -12.62 6.92
CA THR A 204 -13.16 -13.63 6.19
C THR A 204 -12.90 -14.83 7.07
N HIS A 205 -12.77 -16.00 6.45
CA HIS A 205 -12.36 -17.23 7.11
C HIS A 205 -10.92 -17.56 6.76
N ILE A 206 -10.17 -17.94 7.78
CA ILE A 206 -8.85 -18.55 7.65
C ILE A 206 -9.02 -20.04 7.83
N GLU A 207 -8.59 -20.83 6.86
CA GLU A 207 -8.54 -22.28 6.98
C GLU A 207 -7.08 -22.76 6.94
N TYR A 208 -6.76 -23.75 7.77
CA TYR A 208 -5.45 -24.39 7.79
C TYR A 208 -5.56 -25.82 8.32
N ASN A 209 -4.63 -26.68 7.92
CA ASN A 209 -4.47 -28.04 8.43
C ASN A 209 -3.22 -28.11 9.33
N LEU A 210 -3.31 -28.81 10.45
CA LEU A 210 -2.17 -29.22 11.25
C LEU A 210 -1.87 -30.70 11.03
N GLU A 211 -0.64 -31.01 10.61
CA GLU A 211 -0.20 -32.41 10.45
C GLU A 211 -0.06 -33.12 11.81
N GLN A 212 0.38 -32.39 12.84
CA GLN A 212 0.56 -32.84 14.22
C GLN A 212 0.05 -31.80 15.22
N LYS A 213 -0.30 -32.27 16.42
CA LYS A 213 -0.71 -31.40 17.53
C LYS A 213 0.40 -30.38 17.85
N ALA A 214 0.04 -29.09 17.89
CA ALA A 214 0.98 -28.02 18.18
C ALA A 214 0.29 -26.78 18.78
N ASP A 215 1.08 -25.95 19.46
CA ASP A 215 0.65 -24.61 19.83
C ASP A 215 0.59 -23.71 18.59
N VAL A 216 -0.54 -23.04 18.40
CA VAL A 216 -0.77 -22.13 17.28
C VAL A 216 -0.84 -20.70 17.80
N LYS A 217 -0.08 -19.79 17.18
CA LYS A 217 -0.23 -18.35 17.36
C LYS A 217 -0.71 -17.72 16.06
N ALA A 218 -1.89 -17.11 16.10
CA ALA A 218 -2.49 -16.37 15.01
C ALA A 218 -2.39 -14.86 15.29
N LEU A 219 -2.05 -14.09 14.27
CA LEU A 219 -1.82 -12.64 14.33
C LEU A 219 -2.44 -11.98 13.11
N VAL A 220 -3.17 -10.88 13.32
CA VAL A 220 -3.52 -9.94 12.25
C VAL A 220 -2.80 -8.62 12.53
N SER A 221 -2.10 -8.11 11.53
CA SER A 221 -1.54 -6.76 11.55
C SER A 221 -2.11 -5.91 10.43
N ASP A 222 -2.27 -4.62 10.69
CA ASP A 222 -2.46 -3.65 9.63
C ASP A 222 -1.18 -3.44 8.82
N ALA A 223 -1.30 -2.66 7.75
CA ALA A 223 -0.20 -2.40 6.87
C ALA A 223 0.99 -1.77 7.61
N THR A 224 0.78 -0.97 8.67
CA THR A 224 1.86 -0.36 9.47
C THR A 224 2.58 -1.34 10.40
N GLY A 225 2.16 -2.61 10.44
CA GLY A 225 2.67 -3.62 11.36
C GLY A 225 2.03 -3.56 12.75
N ARG A 226 1.06 -2.65 12.97
CA ARG A 226 0.31 -2.62 14.23
C ARG A 226 -0.56 -3.85 14.31
N VAL A 227 -0.39 -4.59 15.40
CA VAL A 227 -1.17 -5.78 15.70
C VAL A 227 -2.61 -5.39 16.03
N LEU A 228 -3.56 -5.90 15.26
CA LEU A 228 -5.00 -5.69 15.44
C LEU A 228 -5.67 -6.86 16.14
N PHE A 229 -5.15 -8.06 15.94
CA PHE A 229 -5.66 -9.27 16.56
C PHE A 229 -4.51 -10.22 16.87
N GLN A 230 -4.55 -10.85 18.03
CA GLN A 230 -3.64 -11.93 18.38
C GLN A 230 -4.41 -13.00 19.15
N LYS A 231 -4.22 -14.27 18.79
CA LYS A 231 -4.79 -15.42 19.48
C LYS A 231 -3.77 -16.53 19.59
N THR A 232 -3.62 -17.08 20.78
CA THR A 232 -2.81 -18.28 21.03
C THR A 232 -3.74 -19.44 21.36
N ILE A 233 -3.56 -20.57 20.69
CA ILE A 233 -4.28 -21.83 20.90
C ILE A 233 -3.23 -22.85 21.32
N LEU A 234 -3.27 -23.25 22.58
CA LEU A 234 -2.36 -24.26 23.11
C LEU A 234 -2.85 -25.66 22.76
N ASP A 235 -1.91 -26.59 22.54
CA ASP A 235 -2.18 -28.01 22.29
C ASP A 235 -3.22 -28.25 21.18
N ASN A 236 -3.22 -27.42 20.12
CA ASN A 236 -4.22 -27.51 19.06
C ASN A 236 -4.06 -28.85 18.32
N PRO A 237 -5.09 -29.73 18.26
CA PRO A 237 -4.96 -31.07 17.70
C PRO A 237 -4.63 -31.05 16.21
N ALA A 238 -4.03 -32.13 15.71
CA ALA A 238 -3.92 -32.38 14.28
C ALA A 238 -5.30 -32.37 13.59
N GLY A 239 -5.35 -31.92 12.34
CA GLY A 239 -6.55 -31.82 11.53
C GLY A 239 -6.83 -30.42 11.01
N ASN A 240 -8.00 -30.25 10.40
CA ASN A 240 -8.43 -28.98 9.82
C ASN A 240 -8.99 -28.04 10.88
N HIS A 241 -8.62 -26.78 10.76
CA HIS A 241 -9.02 -25.70 11.65
C HIS A 241 -9.52 -24.51 10.85
N GLN A 242 -10.43 -23.77 11.46
CA GLN A 242 -10.97 -22.54 10.88
C GLN A 242 -10.98 -21.43 11.94
N LEU A 243 -10.61 -20.22 11.51
CA LEU A 243 -10.75 -19.01 12.29
C LEU A 243 -11.57 -17.99 11.49
N THR A 244 -12.58 -17.41 12.11
CA THR A 244 -13.35 -16.31 11.51
C THR A 244 -12.80 -14.98 12.01
N LEU A 245 -12.58 -14.05 11.09
CA LEU A 245 -12.17 -12.67 11.35
C LEU A 245 -13.29 -11.74 10.88
N ASP A 246 -13.92 -11.04 11.82
CA ASP A 246 -14.99 -10.07 11.54
C ASP A 246 -14.43 -8.71 11.11
N LYS A 247 -15.17 -7.97 10.27
CA LYS A 247 -14.80 -6.62 9.79
C LYS A 247 -14.46 -5.67 10.94
N THR A 248 -15.05 -5.86 12.12
CA THR A 248 -14.83 -5.04 13.31
C THR A 248 -13.39 -5.04 13.80
N LEU A 249 -12.58 -6.06 13.43
CA LEU A 249 -11.14 -6.10 13.71
C LEU A 249 -10.34 -5.11 12.85
N PHE A 250 -10.92 -4.62 11.76
CA PHE A 250 -10.26 -3.87 10.72
C PHE A 250 -10.73 -2.40 10.77
N PRO A 251 -9.90 -1.46 11.26
CA PRO A 251 -10.32 -0.09 11.52
C PRO A 251 -10.60 0.74 10.26
N ALA A 252 -10.05 0.31 9.12
CA ALA A 252 -10.22 0.98 7.83
C ALA A 252 -10.27 -0.03 6.68
N LYS A 253 -10.68 0.43 5.50
CA LYS A 253 -10.50 -0.34 4.27
C LYS A 253 -9.01 -0.41 3.94
N GLY A 254 -8.55 -1.52 3.36
CA GLY A 254 -7.15 -1.65 2.94
C GLY A 254 -6.57 -3.04 3.12
N ALA A 255 -5.25 -3.12 2.98
CA ALA A 255 -4.49 -4.34 3.09
C ALA A 255 -4.15 -4.67 4.55
N TYR A 256 -4.28 -5.94 4.89
CA TYR A 256 -3.98 -6.53 6.19
C TYR A 256 -3.19 -7.82 5.99
N PHE A 257 -2.54 -8.27 7.05
CA PHE A 257 -1.72 -9.49 7.01
C PHE A 257 -2.15 -10.43 8.11
N PHE A 258 -2.48 -11.66 7.73
CA PHE A 258 -2.69 -12.74 8.66
C PHE A 258 -1.43 -13.60 8.74
N THR A 259 -0.90 -13.78 9.94
CA THR A 259 0.26 -14.63 10.21
C THR A 259 -0.17 -15.75 11.16
N ILE A 260 0.18 -16.99 10.83
CA ILE A 260 0.02 -18.17 11.69
C ILE A 260 1.37 -18.81 11.96
N GLN A 261 1.60 -19.17 13.22
CA GLN A 261 2.85 -19.73 13.71
C GLN A 261 2.59 -21.04 14.47
N THR A 262 3.40 -22.06 14.21
CA THR A 262 3.56 -23.26 15.07
C THR A 262 5.04 -23.57 15.26
N GLY A 263 5.52 -23.61 16.51
CA GLY A 263 6.95 -23.85 16.78
C GLY A 263 7.86 -22.89 16.00
N SER A 264 8.68 -23.44 15.09
CA SER A 264 9.58 -22.70 14.20
C SER A 264 8.98 -22.31 12.85
N GLN A 265 7.79 -22.79 12.50
CA GLN A 265 7.14 -22.47 11.23
C GLN A 265 6.22 -21.26 11.38
N ASN A 266 6.37 -20.29 10.47
CA ASN A 266 5.48 -19.14 10.34
C ASN A 266 5.00 -19.04 8.89
N LEU A 267 3.71 -18.85 8.67
CA LEU A 267 3.11 -18.59 7.37
C LEU A 267 2.32 -17.28 7.43
N THR A 268 2.42 -16.48 6.38
CA THR A 268 1.66 -15.23 6.26
C THR A 268 0.93 -15.16 4.93
N ARG A 269 -0.26 -14.57 4.95
CA ARG A 269 -1.10 -14.29 3.80
C ARG A 269 -1.66 -12.88 3.91
N SER A 270 -1.72 -12.19 2.79
CA SER A 270 -2.38 -10.88 2.70
C SER A 270 -3.90 -11.03 2.63
N MET A 271 -4.61 -10.08 3.21
CA MET A 271 -6.07 -9.95 3.18
C MET A 271 -6.45 -8.54 2.77
N ILE A 272 -7.51 -8.38 1.99
CA ILE A 272 -8.03 -7.08 1.56
C ILE A 272 -9.41 -6.87 2.17
N CYS A 273 -9.56 -5.85 3.03
CA CYS A 273 -10.84 -5.43 3.58
C CYS A 273 -11.43 -4.28 2.77
N ASN A 274 -12.67 -4.43 2.33
CA ASN A 274 -13.44 -3.47 1.54
C ASN A 274 -14.41 -2.61 2.36
#